data_AF-A0A535C9Y4-F1
#
_entry.id   AF-A0A535C9Y4-F1
#
_cell.length_a   1.000
_cell.length_b   1.000
_cell.length_c   1.000
_cell.angle_alpha   90.00
_cell.angle_beta   90.00
_cell.angle_gamma   90.00
#
_symmetry.space_group_name_H-M   'P 1'
#
loop_
_entity.id
_entity.type
_entity.pdbx_description
1 polymer ?
#
loop_
_entity_poly.entity_id
_entity_poly.type
_entity_poly.pdbx_seq_one_letter_code
_entity_poly.pdbx_strand_id
1 'polypeptide(L)'
;LKEFGPHILHFQAKDLMIDRDGLYENGIFSMGMGWQIPRIPGLGDANWSAIFSELYRAGYPGDCIIEHEDRAFEGSDEHVKRGFLVARDVLRPYCR
;
A
#
# COMPACT_ATOMS: atom_id res chain seq x y z
N LEU A 1 -13.40 -6.26 -3.08
CA LEU A 1 -14.07 -6.24 -1.76
C LEU A 1 -15.58 -6.51 -1.81
N LYS A 2 -16.28 -6.23 -2.92
CA LYS A 2 -17.74 -6.47 -3.04
C LYS A 2 -18.17 -7.94 -2.81
N GLU A 3 -17.37 -8.90 -3.25
CA GLU A 3 -17.68 -10.33 -3.10
C GLU A 3 -17.23 -10.88 -1.73
N PHE A 4 -15.99 -10.59 -1.32
CA PHE A 4 -15.37 -11.18 -0.12
C PHE A 4 -15.35 -10.28 1.11
N GLY A 5 -16.06 -9.14 1.10
CA GLY A 5 -16.08 -8.16 2.19
C GLY A 5 -16.35 -8.76 3.57
N PRO A 6 -17.40 -9.59 3.73
CA PRO A 6 -17.70 -10.27 5.00
C PRO A 6 -16.65 -11.30 5.47
N HIS A 7 -15.67 -11.62 4.63
CA HIS A 7 -14.63 -12.62 4.89
C HIS A 7 -13.23 -12.01 5.09
N ILE A 8 -13.13 -10.68 5.16
CA ILE A 8 -11.87 -10.01 5.46
C ILE A 8 -11.58 -10.19 6.96
N LEU A 9 -10.51 -10.93 7.27
CA LEU A 9 -10.06 -11.15 8.64
C LEU A 9 -8.94 -10.20 9.06
N HIS A 10 -8.16 -9.71 8.08
CA HIS A 10 -6.98 -8.89 8.29
C HIS A 10 -6.79 -7.93 7.12
N PHE A 11 -6.32 -6.72 7.37
CA PHE A 11 -6.00 -5.74 6.33
C PHE A 11 -4.58 -5.19 6.51
N GLN A 12 -3.79 -5.28 5.44
CA GLN A 12 -2.46 -4.68 5.35
C GLN A 12 -2.46 -3.60 4.27
N ALA A 13 -1.99 -2.41 4.65
CA ALA A 13 -1.73 -1.31 3.75
C ALA A 13 -0.30 -1.42 3.22
N LYS A 14 -0.19 -1.93 1.99
CA LYS A 14 1.03 -1.99 1.18
C LYS A 14 0.82 -1.15 -0.08
N ASP A 15 1.81 -0.37 -0.49
CA ASP A 15 1.74 0.45 -1.70
C ASP A 15 2.82 0.06 -2.71
N LEU A 16 2.60 0.46 -3.95
CA LEU A 16 3.47 0.18 -5.08
C LEU A 16 3.25 1.21 -6.17
N MET A 17 4.34 1.71 -6.74
CA MET A 17 4.32 2.52 -7.95
C MET A 17 4.59 1.63 -9.16
N ILE A 18 3.83 1.84 -10.24
CA ILE A 18 4.07 1.21 -11.54
C ILE A 18 4.99 2.14 -12.34
N ASP A 19 6.25 1.75 -12.50
CA ASP A 19 7.12 2.35 -13.51
C ASP A 19 6.66 1.90 -14.90
N ARG A 20 6.09 2.84 -15.66
CA ARG A 20 5.49 2.57 -16.96
C ARG A 20 6.53 2.29 -18.04
N ASP A 21 7.70 2.91 -17.96
CA ASP A 21 8.79 2.69 -18.90
C ASP A 21 9.42 1.32 -18.61
N GLY A 22 9.66 1.01 -17.33
CA GLY A 22 10.07 -0.32 -16.91
C GLY A 22 9.09 -1.41 -17.37
N LEU A 23 7.78 -1.18 -17.27
CA LEU A 23 6.77 -2.14 -17.70
C LEU A 23 6.75 -2.32 -19.23
N TYR A 24 6.97 -1.25 -19.98
CA TYR A 24 7.09 -1.29 -21.43
C TYR A 24 8.29 -2.14 -21.88
N GLU A 25 9.46 -1.95 -21.25
CA GLU A 25 10.70 -2.64 -21.59
C GLU A 25 10.71 -4.11 -21.16
N ASN A 26 10.22 -4.41 -19.96
CA ASN A 26 10.32 -5.75 -19.36
C ASN A 26 9.08 -6.61 -19.62
N GLY A 27 7.93 -6.00 -19.93
CA GLY A 27 6.65 -6.68 -20.14
C GLY A 27 6.08 -7.34 -18.88
N ILE A 28 4.83 -7.79 -18.96
CA ILE A 28 4.14 -8.42 -17.81
C ILE A 28 4.76 -9.75 -17.37
N PHE A 29 5.43 -10.48 -18.28
CA PHE A 29 6.07 -11.76 -17.99
C PHE A 29 7.36 -11.62 -17.17
N SER A 30 7.85 -10.40 -16.94
CA SER A 30 8.90 -10.13 -15.94
C SER A 30 8.43 -10.30 -14.50
N MET A 31 7.14 -10.57 -14.27
CA MET A 31 6.57 -10.82 -12.95
C MET A 31 6.81 -9.65 -11.97
N GLY A 32 6.82 -8.42 -12.48
CA GLY A 32 7.06 -7.21 -11.69
C GLY A 32 8.52 -6.77 -11.64
N MET A 33 9.47 -7.62 -12.03
CA MET A 33 10.88 -7.25 -12.01
C MET A 33 11.13 -6.09 -12.98
N GLY A 34 11.74 -5.03 -12.46
CA GLY A 34 12.10 -3.85 -13.23
C GLY A 34 10.97 -2.82 -13.38
N TRP A 35 9.78 -3.03 -12.81
CA TRP A 35 8.69 -2.04 -12.92
C TRP A 35 7.71 -1.95 -11.74
N GLN A 36 7.62 -2.98 -10.91
CA GLN A 36 6.93 -2.92 -9.63
C GLN A 36 7.88 -2.32 -8.59
N ILE A 37 7.66 -1.05 -8.23
CA ILE A 37 8.50 -0.35 -7.27
C ILE A 37 7.75 -0.29 -5.94
N PRO A 38 8.17 -1.05 -4.89
CA PRO A 38 7.55 -0.96 -3.58
C PRO A 38 7.65 0.45 -3.01
N ARG A 39 6.56 0.93 -2.42
CA ARG A 39 6.46 2.27 -1.82
C ARG A 39 5.75 2.18 -0.49
N ILE A 40 6.04 3.11 0.40
CA ILE A 40 5.18 3.33 1.57
C ILE A 40 3.81 3.89 1.13
N PRO A 41 2.73 3.58 1.86
CA PRO A 41 1.40 4.15 1.63
C PRO A 41 1.39 5.65 1.39
N GLY A 42 0.89 6.05 0.22
CA GLY A 42 0.78 7.44 -0.23
C GLY A 42 1.88 7.91 -1.18
N LEU A 43 2.92 7.09 -1.38
CA LEU A 43 3.98 7.36 -2.36
C LEU A 43 3.95 6.40 -3.56
N GLY A 44 2.96 5.51 -3.63
CA GLY A 44 2.69 4.65 -4.78
C GLY A 44 1.38 4.99 -5.48
N ASP A 45 0.85 4.03 -6.25
CA ASP A 45 -0.33 4.19 -7.10
C ASP A 45 -1.61 3.61 -6.48
N ALA A 46 -1.56 3.05 -5.26
CA ALA A 46 -2.76 2.55 -4.60
C ALA A 46 -3.75 3.70 -4.30
N ASN A 47 -4.99 3.56 -4.79
CA ASN A 47 -6.05 4.52 -4.48
C ASN A 47 -6.65 4.24 -3.10
N TRP A 48 -6.01 4.76 -2.05
CA TRP A 48 -6.41 4.58 -0.65
C TRP A 48 -7.85 5.00 -0.39
N SER A 49 -8.31 6.09 -1.00
CA SER A 49 -9.70 6.56 -0.84
C SER A 49 -10.72 5.53 -1.35
N ALA A 50 -10.45 4.89 -2.49
CA ALA A 50 -11.32 3.87 -3.06
C ALA A 50 -11.27 2.56 -2.26
N ILE A 51 -10.09 2.17 -1.79
CA ILE A 51 -9.89 0.97 -0.97
C ILE A 51 -10.67 1.10 0.34
N PHE A 52 -10.48 2.19 1.09
CA PHE A 52 -11.19 2.41 2.35
C PHE A 52 -12.69 2.61 2.18
N SER A 53 -13.13 3.26 1.09
CA SER A 53 -14.56 3.34 0.76
C SER A 53 -15.19 1.94 0.71
N GLU A 54 -14.53 0.97 0.09
CA GLU A 54 -15.06 -0.38 0.00
C GLU A 54 -14.88 -1.20 1.29
N LEU A 55 -13.83 -0.96 2.09
CA LEU A 55 -13.70 -1.53 3.44
C LEU A 55 -14.84 -1.06 4.37
N TYR A 56 -15.18 0.23 4.33
CA TYR A 56 -16.29 0.78 5.08
C TYR A 56 -17.63 0.19 4.64
N ARG A 57 -17.85 0.02 3.34
CA ARG A 57 -19.07 -0.64 2.82
C ARG A 57 -19.16 -2.10 3.21
N ALA A 58 -18.03 -2.80 3.29
CA ALA A 58 -17.96 -4.17 3.79
C ALA A 58 -18.15 -4.27 5.30
N GLY A 59 -18.10 -3.14 6.04
CA GLY A 59 -18.20 -3.12 7.49
C GLY A 59 -17.00 -3.76 8.19
N TYR A 60 -15.82 -3.75 7.57
CA TYR A 60 -14.61 -4.32 8.17
C TYR A 60 -14.24 -3.56 9.46
N PRO A 61 -14.21 -4.23 10.62
CA PRO A 61 -14.03 -3.56 11.91
C PRO A 61 -12.57 -3.56 12.40
N GLY A 62 -11.66 -4.21 11.67
CA GLY A 62 -10.29 -4.42 12.11
C GLY A 62 -9.35 -3.26 11.82
N ASP A 63 -8.11 -3.41 12.27
CA ASP A 63 -7.05 -2.42 12.14
C ASP A 63 -6.52 -2.30 10.71
N CYS A 64 -5.91 -1.15 10.42
CA CYS A 64 -5.08 -0.96 9.23
C CYS A 64 -3.60 -1.18 9.59
N ILE A 65 -3.04 -2.31 9.19
CA ILE A 65 -1.63 -2.63 9.46
C ILE A 65 -0.75 -2.11 8.34
N ILE A 66 0.20 -1.24 8.65
CA ILE A 66 1.16 -0.73 7.65
C ILE A 66 2.20 -1.81 7.35
N GLU A 67 2.27 -2.25 6.09
CA GLU A 67 3.37 -3.06 5.59
C GLU A 67 4.43 -2.14 4.97
N HIS A 68 5.56 -2.01 5.65
CA HIS A 68 6.59 -1.04 5.30
C HIS A 68 7.62 -1.64 4.33
N GLU A 69 7.43 -1.41 3.03
CA GLU A 69 8.35 -1.85 1.97
C GLU A 69 8.69 -0.69 1.02
N ASP A 70 9.80 0.00 1.29
CA ASP A 70 10.35 1.04 0.42
C ASP A 70 11.85 1.22 0.74
N ARG A 71 12.70 1.07 -0.28
CA ARG A 71 14.16 1.21 -0.15
C ARG A 71 14.60 2.61 0.27
N ALA A 72 13.78 3.64 0.01
CA ALA A 72 14.09 5.00 0.48
C ALA A 72 13.94 5.16 2.00
N PHE A 73 13.24 4.24 2.66
CA PHE A 73 12.95 4.28 4.10
C PHE A 73 13.58 3.09 4.86
N GLU A 74 14.65 2.50 4.33
CA GLU A 74 15.42 1.44 4.99
C GLU A 74 16.82 1.91 5.44
N GLY A 75 17.59 0.99 6.05
CA GLY A 75 19.01 1.18 6.36
C GLY A 75 19.32 1.89 7.69
N SER A 76 18.40 2.69 8.24
CA SER A 76 18.53 3.26 9.58
C SER A 76 17.18 3.30 10.32
N ASP A 77 17.22 3.26 11.65
CA ASP A 77 16.04 3.34 12.50
C ASP A 77 15.27 4.66 12.27
N GLU A 78 15.98 5.77 12.07
CA GLU A 78 15.38 7.07 11.73
C GLU A 78 14.62 7.03 10.39
N HIS A 79 15.19 6.40 9.35
CA HIS A 79 14.51 6.24 8.06
C HIS A 79 13.27 5.35 8.17
N VAL A 80 13.38 4.22 8.87
CA VAL A 80 12.26 3.29 9.07
C VAL A 80 11.13 3.97 9.84
N LYS A 81 11.44 4.66 10.95
CA LYS A 81 10.46 5.42 11.71
C LYS A 81 9.80 6.49 10.86
N ARG A 82 10.57 7.22 10.05
CA ARG A 82 10.05 8.23 9.14
C ARG A 82 9.06 7.63 8.14
N GLY A 83 9.35 6.46 7.57
CA GLY A 83 8.44 5.81 6.62
C GLY A 83 7.11 5.40 7.26
N PHE A 84 7.15 4.87 8.49
CA PHE A 84 5.93 4.61 9.26
C PHE A 84 5.13 5.88 9.56
N LEU A 85 5.79 6.99 9.91
CA LEU A 85 5.11 8.26 10.18
C LEU A 85 4.41 8.81 8.93
N VAL A 86 5.08 8.77 7.77
CA VAL A 86 4.49 9.21 6.50
C VAL A 86 3.27 8.34 6.15
N ALA A 87 3.43 7.01 6.17
CA ALA A 87 2.34 6.09 5.89
C ALA A 87 1.17 6.26 6.85
N ARG A 88 1.44 6.41 8.16
CA ARG A 88 0.44 6.71 9.17
C ARG A 88 -0.32 7.98 8.83
N ASP A 89 0.37 9.08 8.54
CA ASP A 89 -0.28 10.37 8.31
C ASP A 89 -1.15 10.39 7.05
N VAL A 90 -0.78 9.60 6.02
CA VAL A 90 -1.59 9.38 4.82
C VAL A 90 -2.86 8.57 5.14
N LEU A 91 -2.74 7.51 5.93
CA LEU A 91 -3.83 6.56 6.18
C LEU A 91 -4.75 6.98 7.34
N ARG A 92 -4.24 7.81 8.25
CA ARG A 92 -4.94 8.25 9.47
C ARG A 92 -6.33 8.83 9.22
N PRO A 93 -6.60 9.63 8.15
CA PRO A 93 -7.96 10.11 7.89
C PRO A 93 -8.99 9.00 7.65
N TYR A 94 -8.55 7.79 7.29
CA TYR A 94 -9.40 6.63 7.03
C TYR A 94 -9.43 5.61 8.19
N CYS A 95 -8.63 5.82 9.22
CA CYS A 95 -8.57 4.94 10.39
C CYS A 95 -9.25 5.66 11.55
N ARG A 96 -10.16 4.99 12.26
CA ARG A 96 -10.85 5.55 13.43
C ARG A 96 -10.06 5.31 14.71
#